data_AF-A0A0R1NKN9-F1
#
_entry.id   AF-A0A0R1NKN9-F1
#
_cell.length_a   1.000
_cell.length_b   1.000
_cell.length_c   1.000
_cell.angle_alpha   90.00
_cell.angle_beta   90.00
_cell.angle_gamma   90.00
#
_symmetry.space_group_name_H-M   'P 1'
#
loop_
_entity.id
_entity.type
_entity.pdbx_description
1 polymer ?
#
loop_
_entity_poly.entity_id
_entity_poly.type
_entity_poly.pdbx_seq_one_letter_code
_entity_poly.pdbx_strand_id
1 'polypeptide(L)'
;MKKYLQIIALAGAMLTLSGCGKLKDSSLANNATTTSTAKKKSYQTTNTGKNGYTVLMKNGRYVISPIAGLTATDNDNSVDTRELERGLIQISKNQFSPNQYVFQEGQYLDTSTVIDWLIRKSKSNPKGLNPADNGKNGPDTRNPIYLEEIVEQDYLTGSGSKYQLGGMSLGLAMNSVDYYQKKRDGAEFKTEISRAEQKAQGEKIANEIVARLRKKKALKNIPITIGLFSKTEKDSLVGGTYFAYGTAAANSSKITKWKSVSEKMQVLPTTGNEKAINSDDASHFNDFKAAIQNYFPNISGVTATLRYDNGKLAQENISITTQFYGYEQIQSFTRLVLSSAKKYLSNNVPIEIKIGSVDDVQALIAKETGDSDYQVHVYGGE
;
A
#
# COMPACT_ATOMS: atom_id res chain seq x y z
N MET A 1 40.59 -36.67 -25.97
CA MET A 1 39.11 -36.51 -25.89
C MET A 1 38.62 -35.66 -24.71
N LYS A 2 39.28 -35.64 -23.53
CA LYS A 2 38.83 -34.81 -22.38
C LYS A 2 38.98 -33.29 -22.53
N LYS A 3 39.97 -32.79 -23.28
CA LYS A 3 40.19 -31.33 -23.48
C LYS A 3 39.23 -30.68 -24.49
N TYR A 4 38.72 -31.43 -25.47
CA TYR A 4 37.72 -30.94 -26.42
C TYR A 4 36.31 -30.90 -25.84
N LEU A 5 36.01 -31.78 -24.87
CA LEU A 5 34.74 -31.79 -24.15
C LEU A 5 34.57 -30.56 -23.24
N GLN A 6 35.67 -30.05 -22.67
CA GLN A 6 35.66 -28.86 -21.80
C GLN A 6 35.44 -27.55 -22.57
N ILE A 7 35.90 -27.46 -23.82
CA ILE A 7 35.70 -26.28 -24.67
C ILE A 7 34.26 -26.21 -25.18
N ILE A 8 33.64 -27.36 -25.47
CA ILE A 8 32.22 -27.43 -25.88
C ILE A 8 31.30 -27.13 -24.69
N ALA A 9 31.66 -27.55 -23.47
CA ALA A 9 30.91 -27.23 -22.26
C ALA A 9 30.96 -25.74 -21.87
N LEU A 10 32.09 -25.05 -22.11
CA LEU A 10 32.19 -23.60 -21.86
C LEU A 10 31.47 -22.75 -22.93
N ALA A 11 31.43 -23.22 -24.19
CA ALA A 11 30.68 -22.53 -25.26
C ALA A 11 29.16 -22.70 -25.13
N GLY A 12 28.69 -23.83 -24.59
CA GLY A 12 27.27 -24.08 -24.32
C GLY A 12 26.70 -23.26 -23.16
N ALA A 13 27.53 -22.91 -22.16
CA ALA A 13 27.11 -22.13 -21.00
C ALA A 13 26.98 -20.62 -21.25
N MET A 14 27.56 -20.08 -22.34
CA MET A 14 27.39 -18.67 -22.71
C MET A 14 26.13 -18.40 -23.55
N LEU A 15 25.46 -19.42 -24.08
CA LEU A 15 24.27 -19.26 -24.94
C LEU A 15 22.93 -19.37 -24.19
N THR A 16 22.94 -19.65 -22.88
CA THR A 16 21.71 -19.77 -22.07
C THR A 16 21.46 -18.59 -21.12
N LEU A 17 22.35 -17.58 -21.09
CA LEU A 17 22.23 -16.39 -20.23
C LEU A 17 21.54 -15.19 -20.90
N SER A 18 20.99 -15.32 -22.10
CA SER A 18 20.21 -14.27 -22.77
C SER A 18 18.70 -14.39 -22.59
N GLY A 19 18.23 -15.27 -21.69
CA GLY A 19 16.80 -15.61 -21.55
C GLY A 19 15.94 -14.69 -20.68
N CYS A 20 16.51 -13.86 -19.80
CA CYS A 20 15.73 -12.99 -18.91
C CYS A 20 16.00 -11.51 -19.22
N GLY A 21 15.57 -11.06 -20.41
CA GLY A 21 15.89 -9.71 -20.89
C GLY A 21 14.84 -9.07 -21.80
N LYS A 22 13.59 -9.56 -21.82
CA LYS A 22 12.48 -8.93 -22.56
C LYS A 22 11.13 -9.10 -21.86
N LEU A 23 10.99 -8.53 -20.67
CA LEU A 23 9.69 -8.27 -20.04
C LEU A 23 8.97 -7.04 -20.65
N LYS A 24 9.44 -6.52 -21.79
CA LYS A 24 8.84 -5.38 -22.50
C LYS A 24 7.74 -5.77 -23.49
N ASP A 25 7.57 -7.06 -23.77
CA ASP A 25 6.61 -7.58 -24.75
C ASP A 25 5.64 -8.61 -24.12
N SER A 26 5.24 -8.40 -22.86
CA SER A 26 4.09 -9.14 -22.32
C SER A 26 2.79 -8.56 -22.87
N SER A 27 1.92 -9.44 -23.37
CA SER A 27 0.60 -9.12 -23.95
C SER A 27 -0.42 -8.57 -22.93
N LEU A 28 -0.01 -8.34 -21.68
CA LEU A 28 -0.81 -7.73 -20.62
C LEU A 28 -1.01 -6.21 -20.80
N ALA A 29 -0.33 -5.58 -21.77
CA ALA A 29 -0.52 -4.16 -22.10
C ALA A 29 -1.77 -3.84 -22.96
N ASN A 30 -2.58 -4.84 -23.33
CA ASN A 30 -3.60 -4.68 -24.37
C ASN A 30 -4.98 -4.15 -23.93
N ASN A 31 -5.15 -3.67 -22.68
CA ASN A 31 -6.35 -2.91 -22.30
C ASN A 31 -6.24 -1.40 -22.55
N ALA A 32 -5.14 -0.92 -23.13
CA ALA A 32 -5.11 0.39 -23.73
C ALA A 32 -5.82 0.34 -25.08
N THR A 33 -7.03 0.88 -25.18
CA THR A 33 -7.69 1.16 -26.48
C THR A 33 -6.85 2.21 -27.19
N THR A 34 -5.81 1.77 -27.88
CA THR A 34 -5.04 2.59 -28.81
C THR A 34 -5.83 2.60 -30.11
N THR A 35 -6.51 3.72 -30.36
CA THR A 35 -6.98 4.03 -31.71
C THR A 35 -5.75 4.11 -32.59
N SER A 36 -5.53 3.06 -33.36
CA SER A 36 -4.39 2.85 -34.25
C SER A 36 -4.51 3.77 -35.46
N THR A 37 -3.97 4.99 -35.37
CA THR A 37 -3.48 5.85 -36.50
C THR A 37 -3.04 7.26 -36.05
N ALA A 38 -2.26 7.40 -34.97
CA ALA A 38 -1.73 8.72 -34.60
C ALA A 38 -0.30 8.64 -34.06
N LYS A 39 0.56 9.54 -34.59
CA LYS A 39 1.91 9.88 -34.11
C LYS A 39 2.08 9.58 -32.62
N LYS A 40 3.13 8.84 -32.21
CA LYS A 40 3.49 8.55 -30.81
C LYS A 40 3.32 9.82 -29.96
N LYS A 41 2.18 9.95 -29.27
CA LYS A 41 1.96 11.04 -28.32
C LYS A 41 2.92 10.81 -27.16
N SER A 42 3.59 11.86 -26.69
CA SER A 42 4.56 11.75 -25.59
C SER A 42 3.89 11.30 -24.29
N TYR A 43 2.59 11.56 -24.14
CA TYR A 43 1.77 11.19 -23.00
C TYR A 43 0.49 10.49 -23.44
N GLN A 44 0.06 9.53 -22.64
CA GLN A 44 -1.21 8.79 -22.73
C GLN A 44 -1.79 8.63 -21.33
N THR A 45 -3.07 8.29 -21.22
CA THR A 45 -3.69 7.94 -19.93
C THR A 45 -4.35 6.59 -20.00
N THR A 46 -4.40 5.88 -18.87
CA THR A 46 -5.23 4.68 -18.74
C THR A 46 -6.71 5.06 -18.73
N ASN A 47 -7.57 4.09 -19.06
CA ASN A 47 -8.98 4.19 -18.70
C ASN A 47 -9.15 3.72 -17.25
N THR A 48 -10.10 4.31 -16.52
CA THR A 48 -10.34 3.99 -15.11
C THR A 48 -11.84 3.86 -14.85
N GLY A 49 -12.20 3.07 -13.85
CA GLY A 49 -13.59 2.94 -13.42
C GLY A 49 -14.14 4.25 -12.82
N LYS A 50 -15.45 4.28 -12.55
CA LYS A 50 -16.07 5.42 -11.85
C LYS A 50 -15.33 5.68 -10.53
N ASN A 51 -14.96 6.93 -10.26
CA ASN A 51 -14.29 7.41 -9.03
C ASN A 51 -12.82 7.00 -8.84
N GLY A 52 -12.18 6.38 -9.84
CA GLY A 52 -10.73 6.14 -9.88
C GLY A 52 -9.98 7.27 -10.58
N TYR A 53 -8.69 7.44 -10.29
CA TYR A 53 -7.83 8.30 -11.12
C TYR A 53 -7.49 7.60 -12.43
N THR A 54 -7.41 8.37 -13.51
CA THR A 54 -6.68 7.91 -14.70
C THR A 54 -5.19 8.08 -14.43
N VAL A 55 -4.38 7.16 -14.96
CA VAL A 55 -2.93 7.15 -14.71
C VAL A 55 -2.20 7.68 -15.93
N LEU A 56 -1.26 8.60 -15.73
CA LEU A 56 -0.40 9.12 -16.77
C LEU A 56 0.66 8.09 -17.18
N MET A 57 0.68 7.77 -18.47
CA MET A 57 1.75 7.02 -19.12
C MET A 57 2.60 7.97 -19.96
N LYS A 58 3.91 7.71 -20.02
CA LYS A 58 4.85 8.44 -20.87
C LYS A 58 5.42 7.50 -21.91
N ASN A 59 5.28 7.88 -23.19
CA ASN A 59 5.71 7.05 -24.33
C ASN A 59 5.14 5.61 -24.26
N GLY A 60 3.88 5.47 -23.86
CA GLY A 60 3.22 4.17 -23.72
C GLY A 60 3.73 3.31 -22.57
N ARG A 61 4.43 3.90 -21.58
CA ARG A 61 4.94 3.18 -20.40
C ARG A 61 4.46 3.84 -19.12
N TYR A 62 4.16 3.01 -18.15
CA TYR A 62 3.98 3.43 -16.77
C TYR A 62 5.27 4.08 -16.25
N VAL A 63 5.15 5.13 -15.44
CA VAL A 63 6.29 5.85 -14.87
C VAL A 63 6.37 5.51 -13.39
N ILE A 64 7.36 4.71 -13.03
CA ILE A 64 7.58 4.24 -11.66
C ILE A 64 8.29 5.33 -10.85
N SER A 65 7.95 5.44 -9.58
CA SER A 65 8.62 6.28 -8.60
C SER A 65 10.07 5.84 -8.38
N PRO A 66 11.06 6.75 -8.39
CA PRO A 66 12.45 6.42 -8.09
C PRO A 66 12.69 6.14 -6.59
N ILE A 67 11.67 6.32 -5.74
CA ILE A 67 11.75 6.13 -4.29
C ILE A 67 10.90 4.95 -3.80
N ALA A 68 10.32 4.17 -4.72
CA ALA A 68 9.52 2.99 -4.37
C ALA A 68 10.36 1.97 -3.57
N GLY A 69 9.84 1.55 -2.42
CA GLY A 69 10.48 0.58 -1.52
C GLY A 69 11.65 1.13 -0.69
N LEU A 70 11.86 2.46 -0.64
CA LEU A 70 12.91 3.04 0.21
C LEU A 70 12.43 3.22 1.65
N THR A 71 13.08 2.55 2.58
CA THR A 71 12.84 2.63 4.03
C THR A 71 14.07 3.16 4.77
N ALA A 72 13.87 3.66 6.00
CA ALA A 72 14.94 4.14 6.87
C ALA A 72 15.74 2.99 7.49
N THR A 73 15.08 1.85 7.71
CA THR A 73 15.63 0.62 8.29
C THR A 73 15.17 -0.60 7.48
N ASP A 74 15.71 -1.78 7.78
CA ASP A 74 15.29 -3.04 7.15
C ASP A 74 13.94 -3.56 7.70
N ASN A 75 13.18 -2.73 8.42
CA ASN A 75 11.87 -3.06 8.99
C ASN A 75 10.74 -2.89 7.96
N ASP A 76 10.84 -3.64 6.86
CA ASP A 76 9.83 -3.64 5.81
C ASP A 76 8.60 -4.48 6.21
N ASN A 77 7.42 -3.92 5.97
CA ASN A 77 6.16 -4.62 6.07
C ASN A 77 5.34 -4.28 4.83
N SER A 78 5.32 -5.19 3.87
CA SER A 78 4.59 -5.00 2.60
C SER A 78 3.10 -4.70 2.77
N VAL A 79 2.49 -5.13 3.89
CA VAL A 79 1.08 -4.82 4.21
C VAL A 79 0.94 -3.33 4.54
N ASP A 80 1.88 -2.76 5.30
CA ASP A 80 1.92 -1.33 5.60
C ASP A 80 2.11 -0.50 4.33
N THR A 81 3.06 -0.86 3.46
CA THR A 81 3.35 -0.08 2.25
C THR A 81 2.13 0.01 1.33
N ARG A 82 1.38 -1.09 1.18
CA ARG A 82 0.13 -1.09 0.42
C ARG A 82 -0.93 -0.17 1.04
N GLU A 83 -1.10 -0.20 2.36
CA GLU A 83 -2.06 0.67 3.05
C GLU A 83 -1.62 2.14 3.06
N LEU A 84 -0.31 2.40 3.14
CA LEU A 84 0.29 3.72 3.03
C LEU A 84 -0.07 4.37 1.68
N GLU A 85 0.11 3.64 0.57
CA GLU A 85 -0.24 4.12 -0.76
C GLU A 85 -1.75 4.29 -0.96
N ARG A 86 -2.53 3.23 -0.66
CA ARG A 86 -3.99 3.22 -0.81
C ARG A 86 -4.65 4.32 0.01
N GLY A 87 -4.26 4.45 1.28
CA GLY A 87 -4.80 5.46 2.19
C GLY A 87 -4.46 6.88 1.73
N LEU A 88 -3.26 7.10 1.17
CA LEU A 88 -2.89 8.41 0.63
C LEU A 88 -3.74 8.80 -0.57
N ILE A 89 -4.09 7.85 -1.44
CA ILE A 89 -5.02 8.09 -2.55
C ILE A 89 -6.38 8.57 -2.01
N GLN A 90 -6.92 7.92 -0.97
CA GLN A 90 -8.20 8.34 -0.39
C GLN A 90 -8.12 9.74 0.26
N ILE A 91 -7.03 10.04 0.96
CA ILE A 91 -6.79 11.38 1.50
C ILE A 91 -6.71 12.41 0.36
N SER A 92 -6.00 12.08 -0.71
CA SER A 92 -5.76 12.96 -1.85
C SER A 92 -7.03 13.32 -2.60
N LYS A 93 -8.03 12.42 -2.67
CA LYS A 93 -9.34 12.71 -3.29
C LYS A 93 -10.07 13.89 -2.64
N ASN A 94 -9.78 14.22 -1.38
CA ASN A 94 -10.35 15.40 -0.72
C ASN A 94 -9.84 16.73 -1.29
N GLN A 95 -8.70 16.71 -1.98
CA GLN A 95 -8.05 17.90 -2.54
C GLN A 95 -7.95 17.86 -4.07
N PHE A 96 -7.80 16.66 -4.64
CA PHE A 96 -7.53 16.41 -6.05
C PHE A 96 -8.61 15.51 -6.62
N SER A 97 -9.73 16.05 -7.10
CA SER A 97 -10.82 15.21 -7.61
C SER A 97 -10.37 14.32 -8.79
N PRO A 98 -10.67 13.02 -8.80
CA PRO A 98 -10.34 12.14 -9.93
C PRO A 98 -10.95 12.57 -11.28
N ASN A 99 -12.00 13.39 -11.26
CA ASN A 99 -12.62 13.95 -12.46
C ASN A 99 -11.81 15.11 -13.06
N GLN A 100 -10.90 15.71 -12.29
CA GLN A 100 -10.14 16.90 -12.67
C GLN A 100 -8.63 16.64 -12.77
N TYR A 101 -8.14 15.59 -12.12
CA TYR A 101 -6.72 15.28 -12.01
C TYR A 101 -6.41 13.89 -12.57
N VAL A 102 -5.22 13.77 -13.15
CA VAL A 102 -4.59 12.53 -13.57
C VAL A 102 -3.52 12.17 -12.55
N PHE A 103 -3.45 10.90 -12.17
CA PHE A 103 -2.46 10.38 -11.23
C PHE A 103 -1.15 10.05 -11.93
N GLN A 104 -0.04 10.29 -11.24
CA GLN A 104 1.27 9.74 -11.55
C GLN A 104 1.97 9.38 -10.23
N GLU A 105 2.70 8.28 -10.20
CA GLU A 105 3.65 8.03 -9.10
C GLU A 105 4.68 9.16 -9.01
N GLY A 106 5.12 9.47 -7.79
CA GLY A 106 5.99 10.62 -7.51
C GLY A 106 7.25 10.69 -8.37
N GLN A 107 7.53 11.86 -8.93
CA GLN A 107 8.69 12.10 -9.81
C GLN A 107 9.61 13.24 -9.33
N TYR A 108 9.28 13.90 -8.22
CA TYR A 108 10.01 15.10 -7.78
C TYR A 108 10.94 14.86 -6.60
N LEU A 109 10.82 13.74 -5.90
CA LEU A 109 11.81 13.22 -4.97
C LEU A 109 12.67 12.16 -5.65
N ASP A 110 13.98 12.30 -5.56
CA ASP A 110 14.94 11.29 -6.02
C ASP A 110 15.43 10.43 -4.85
N THR A 111 15.96 9.25 -5.19
CA THR A 111 16.46 8.25 -4.24
C THR A 111 17.45 8.86 -3.24
N SER A 112 18.44 9.63 -3.72
CA SER A 112 19.47 10.22 -2.85
C SER A 112 18.89 11.20 -1.83
N THR A 113 17.93 12.02 -2.26
CA THR A 113 17.24 12.98 -1.40
C THR A 113 16.45 12.27 -0.32
N VAL A 114 15.70 11.22 -0.67
CA VAL A 114 14.89 10.47 0.31
C VAL A 114 15.74 9.68 1.28
N ILE A 115 16.82 9.03 0.82
CA ILE A 115 17.80 8.38 1.71
C ILE A 115 18.36 9.38 2.72
N ASP A 116 18.83 10.55 2.26
CA ASP A 116 19.32 11.61 3.14
C ASP A 116 18.26 12.06 4.16
N TRP A 117 16.98 12.04 3.80
CA TRP A 117 15.89 12.46 4.68
C TRP A 117 15.54 11.39 5.70
N LEU A 118 15.50 10.12 5.29
CA LEU A 118 15.13 8.99 6.13
C LEU A 118 16.20 8.65 7.17
N ILE A 119 17.49 8.76 6.83
CA ILE A 119 18.54 8.45 7.80
C ILE A 119 18.70 9.57 8.86
N ARG A 120 19.34 9.23 9.98
CA ARG A 120 19.53 10.16 11.11
C ARG A 120 20.27 11.42 10.71
N LYS A 121 19.88 12.54 11.33
CA LYS A 121 20.63 13.78 11.30
C LYS A 121 22.00 13.57 11.94
N SER A 122 23.06 13.97 11.26
CA SER A 122 24.44 13.90 11.77
C SER A 122 25.30 15.02 11.18
N LYS A 123 26.59 15.05 11.52
CA LYS A 123 27.55 15.96 10.87
C LYS A 123 27.73 15.63 9.39
N SER A 124 27.72 14.35 9.03
CA SER A 124 27.85 13.88 7.64
C SER A 124 26.53 13.95 6.86
N ASN A 125 25.39 13.84 7.56
CA ASN A 125 24.06 14.04 6.98
C ASN A 125 23.27 15.12 7.74
N PRO A 126 23.48 16.41 7.44
CA PRO A 126 22.74 17.48 8.09
C PRO A 126 21.26 17.54 7.68
N LYS A 127 20.86 16.83 6.61
CA LYS A 127 19.50 16.80 6.07
C LYS A 127 18.61 15.74 6.69
N GLY A 128 19.14 14.81 7.49
CA GLY A 128 18.36 13.78 8.18
C GLY A 128 17.17 14.36 8.93
N LEU A 129 15.99 13.75 8.73
CA LEU A 129 14.75 14.12 9.40
C LEU A 129 14.57 13.33 10.70
N ASN A 130 15.17 12.15 10.79
CA ASN A 130 15.25 11.40 12.04
C ASN A 130 16.28 12.02 13.01
N PRO A 131 16.05 11.92 14.32
CA PRO A 131 16.90 12.55 15.33
C PRO A 131 18.32 11.98 15.31
N ALA A 132 19.29 12.85 15.62
CA ALA A 132 20.67 12.44 15.81
C ALA A 132 20.77 11.36 16.89
N ASP A 133 21.71 10.45 16.72
CA ASP A 133 22.03 9.47 17.75
C ASP A 133 22.55 10.19 19.01
N ASN A 134 21.97 9.86 20.16
CA ASN A 134 22.34 10.43 21.46
C ASN A 134 23.31 9.52 22.25
N GLY A 135 23.78 8.43 21.63
CA GLY A 135 24.71 7.46 22.23
C GLY A 135 24.08 6.55 23.28
N LYS A 136 22.77 6.66 23.52
CA LYS A 136 22.04 5.79 24.45
C LYS A 136 21.41 4.62 23.72
N ASN A 137 21.31 3.50 24.41
CA ASN A 137 20.78 2.23 23.89
C ASN A 137 19.71 1.62 24.79
N GLY A 138 19.16 2.39 25.74
CA GLY A 138 18.00 1.99 26.52
C GLY A 138 16.71 2.29 25.76
N PRO A 139 15.70 1.42 25.79
CA PRO A 139 14.47 1.56 25.00
C PRO A 139 13.78 2.91 25.20
N ASP A 140 13.75 3.42 26.43
CA ASP A 140 13.08 4.69 26.80
C ASP A 140 13.99 5.92 26.78
N THR A 141 15.28 5.74 26.48
CA THR A 141 16.29 6.82 26.62
C THR A 141 16.99 7.18 25.31
N ARG A 142 16.97 6.26 24.34
CA ARG A 142 17.52 6.49 23.00
C ARG A 142 16.60 7.37 22.16
N ASN A 143 17.15 7.98 21.13
CA ASN A 143 16.35 8.67 20.12
C ASN A 143 15.90 7.65 19.05
N PRO A 144 14.61 7.34 18.90
CA PRO A 144 14.17 6.36 17.92
C PRO A 144 14.18 6.90 16.48
N ILE A 145 14.07 6.00 15.50
CA ILE A 145 13.68 6.31 14.13
C ILE A 145 12.17 6.52 14.13
N TYR A 146 11.75 7.78 13.95
CA TYR A 146 10.33 8.14 13.88
C TYR A 146 9.77 7.97 12.49
N LEU A 147 10.49 8.45 11.46
CA LEU A 147 10.06 8.39 10.06
C LEU A 147 10.71 7.19 9.37
N GLU A 148 9.90 6.25 8.92
CA GLU A 148 10.37 5.01 8.29
C GLU A 148 10.35 5.10 6.77
N GLU A 149 9.30 5.65 6.19
CA GLU A 149 9.07 5.62 4.75
C GLU A 149 8.38 6.92 4.29
N ILE A 150 8.69 7.33 3.05
CA ILE A 150 8.03 8.43 2.36
C ILE A 150 7.49 7.93 1.02
N VAL A 151 6.19 8.07 0.80
CA VAL A 151 5.57 7.89 -0.52
C VAL A 151 5.20 9.24 -1.11
N GLU A 152 5.39 9.42 -2.41
CA GLU A 152 4.99 10.59 -3.19
C GLU A 152 3.96 10.22 -4.26
N GLN A 153 2.92 11.03 -4.39
CA GLN A 153 1.90 10.95 -5.43
C GLN A 153 1.72 12.31 -6.10
N ASP A 154 1.80 12.32 -7.43
CA ASP A 154 1.66 13.51 -8.25
C ASP A 154 0.28 13.57 -8.91
N TYR A 155 -0.36 14.73 -8.82
CA TYR A 155 -1.69 14.99 -9.38
C TYR A 155 -1.58 16.05 -10.47
N LEU A 156 -1.80 15.64 -11.72
CA LEU A 156 -1.60 16.47 -12.90
C LEU A 156 -2.91 16.97 -13.47
N THR A 157 -2.86 18.14 -14.10
CA THR A 157 -3.95 18.71 -14.92
C THR A 157 -3.50 18.87 -16.36
N GLY A 158 -4.46 19.06 -17.27
CA GLY A 158 -4.19 19.25 -18.70
C GLY A 158 -4.52 18.00 -19.53
N SER A 159 -4.11 18.02 -20.80
CA SER A 159 -4.43 16.97 -21.75
C SER A 159 -3.42 16.90 -22.90
N GLY A 160 -3.42 15.79 -23.64
CA GLY A 160 -2.54 15.58 -24.78
C GLY A 160 -1.07 15.66 -24.39
N SER A 161 -0.31 16.57 -24.99
CA SER A 161 1.12 16.75 -24.67
C SER A 161 1.40 17.79 -23.57
N LYS A 162 0.36 18.30 -22.90
CA LYS A 162 0.44 19.49 -22.02
C LYS A 162 0.03 19.19 -20.56
N TYR A 163 0.44 18.04 -20.03
CA TYR A 163 0.26 17.76 -18.61
C TYR A 163 1.18 18.62 -17.76
N GLN A 164 0.64 19.15 -16.67
CA GLN A 164 1.36 19.96 -15.69
C GLN A 164 0.98 19.52 -14.28
N LEU A 165 1.93 19.59 -13.35
CA LEU A 165 1.69 19.27 -11.96
C LEU A 165 0.71 20.29 -11.35
N GLY A 166 -0.44 19.79 -10.90
CA GLY A 166 -1.48 20.58 -10.22
C GLY A 166 -1.46 20.43 -8.71
N GLY A 167 -0.85 19.37 -8.19
CA GLY A 167 -0.75 19.08 -6.77
C GLY A 167 0.12 17.87 -6.47
N MET A 168 0.51 17.73 -5.21
CA MET A 168 1.31 16.62 -4.71
C MET A 168 0.74 16.15 -3.38
N SER A 169 0.78 14.84 -3.15
CA SER A 169 0.55 14.25 -1.83
C SER A 169 1.76 13.45 -1.37
N LEU A 170 2.06 13.52 -0.07
CA LEU A 170 3.09 12.70 0.57
C LEU A 170 2.50 11.88 1.72
N GLY A 171 2.85 10.61 1.79
CA GLY A 171 2.56 9.74 2.93
C GLY A 171 3.83 9.62 3.76
N LEU A 172 3.75 9.93 5.05
CA LEU A 172 4.85 9.74 6.00
C LEU A 172 4.52 8.56 6.91
N ALA A 173 5.22 7.44 6.73
CA ALA A 173 5.09 6.29 7.61
C ALA A 173 5.87 6.54 8.89
N MET A 174 5.15 6.69 9.99
CA MET A 174 5.68 6.93 11.32
C MET A 174 5.72 5.61 12.08
N ASN A 175 6.88 5.20 12.59
CA ASN A 175 7.01 4.01 13.42
C ASN A 175 6.14 4.14 14.67
N SER A 176 5.33 3.12 14.98
CA SER A 176 4.75 2.93 16.31
C SER A 176 5.73 2.18 17.23
N VAL A 177 6.61 1.39 16.63
CA VAL A 177 7.69 0.66 17.28
C VAL A 177 8.94 0.76 16.41
N ASP A 178 10.05 1.18 17.02
CA ASP A 178 11.37 1.22 16.38
C ASP A 178 12.24 0.06 16.89
N TYR A 179 12.63 -0.83 15.98
CA TYR A 179 13.44 -2.00 16.28
C TYR A 179 14.93 -1.67 16.10
N TYR A 180 15.77 -2.12 17.03
CA TYR A 180 17.20 -1.85 16.98
C TYR A 180 18.03 -2.96 17.65
N GLN A 181 19.29 -3.07 17.24
CA GLN A 181 20.26 -3.93 17.88
C GLN A 181 21.32 -3.10 18.61
N LYS A 182 21.75 -3.56 19.79
CA LYS A 182 22.82 -2.90 20.58
C LYS A 182 24.22 -3.25 20.10
N LYS A 183 24.35 -4.38 19.38
CA LYS A 183 25.56 -4.91 18.78
C LYS A 183 25.15 -5.53 17.45
N ARG A 184 26.04 -5.47 16.46
CA ARG A 184 25.82 -6.13 15.16
C ARG A 184 25.52 -7.62 15.38
N ASP A 185 24.49 -8.11 14.70
CA ASP A 185 24.02 -9.51 14.75
C ASP A 185 23.59 -9.98 16.16
N GLY A 186 23.22 -9.02 17.03
CA GLY A 186 22.76 -9.28 18.40
C GLY A 186 21.24 -9.40 18.53
N ALA A 187 20.79 -9.54 19.78
CA ALA A 187 19.36 -9.49 20.09
C ALA A 187 18.73 -8.16 19.63
N GLU A 188 17.52 -8.27 19.12
CA GLU A 188 16.71 -7.12 18.74
C GLU A 188 15.94 -6.60 19.95
N PHE A 189 15.91 -5.28 20.08
CA PHE A 189 15.19 -4.54 21.10
C PHE A 189 14.18 -3.63 20.43
N LYS A 190 13.15 -3.20 21.16
CA LYS A 190 12.14 -2.28 20.67
C LYS A 190 12.05 -1.01 21.51
N THR A 191 11.78 0.11 20.85
CA THR A 191 11.31 1.35 21.48
C THR A 191 9.89 1.59 21.00
N GLU A 192 8.93 1.61 21.93
CA GLU A 192 7.55 1.98 21.62
C GLU A 192 7.42 3.50 21.51
N ILE A 193 6.63 3.95 20.53
CA ILE A 193 6.43 5.37 20.21
C ILE A 193 4.95 5.67 20.33
N SER A 194 4.60 6.54 21.27
CA SER A 194 3.20 6.87 21.50
C SER A 194 2.59 7.61 20.30
N ARG A 195 1.26 7.47 20.10
CA ARG A 195 0.54 8.20 19.03
C ARG A 195 0.73 9.73 19.13
N ALA A 196 0.87 10.25 20.34
CA ALA A 196 1.14 11.67 20.56
C ALA A 196 2.53 12.08 20.05
N GLU A 197 3.55 11.25 20.28
CA GLU A 197 4.90 11.48 19.77
C GLU A 197 4.99 11.30 18.27
N GLN A 198 4.36 10.26 17.71
CA GLN A 198 4.24 10.07 16.25
C GLN A 198 3.67 11.33 15.60
N LYS A 199 2.58 11.88 16.16
CA LYS A 199 1.97 13.12 15.67
C LYS A 199 2.92 14.32 15.79
N ALA A 200 3.51 14.54 16.98
CA ALA A 200 4.39 15.68 17.20
C ALA A 200 5.61 15.67 16.26
N GLN A 201 6.27 14.53 16.09
CA GLN A 201 7.41 14.39 15.18
C GLN A 201 6.97 14.44 13.72
N GLY A 202 5.88 13.76 13.36
CA GLY A 202 5.34 13.75 12.00
C GLY A 202 4.98 15.15 11.51
N GLU A 203 4.30 15.96 12.32
CA GLU A 203 3.94 17.34 11.96
C GLU A 203 5.18 18.25 11.80
N LYS A 204 6.20 18.04 12.64
CA LYS A 204 7.48 18.76 12.54
C LYS A 204 8.23 18.39 11.25
N ILE A 205 8.35 17.09 10.98
CA ILE A 205 8.98 16.53 9.79
C ILE A 205 8.26 16.98 8.52
N ALA A 206 6.92 16.91 8.51
CA ALA A 206 6.09 17.35 7.39
C ALA A 206 6.35 18.83 7.04
N ASN A 207 6.43 19.72 8.04
CA ASN A 207 6.72 21.13 7.80
C ASN A 207 8.13 21.36 7.24
N GLU A 208 9.13 20.62 7.72
CA GLU A 208 10.49 20.66 7.17
C GLU A 208 10.52 20.17 5.71
N ILE A 209 9.80 19.10 5.38
CA ILE A 209 9.66 18.59 4.01
C ILE A 209 9.01 19.64 3.11
N VAL A 210 7.87 20.25 3.52
CA VAL A 210 7.22 21.31 2.75
C VAL A 210 8.20 22.45 2.49
N ALA A 211 8.92 22.92 3.50
CA ALA A 211 9.91 23.98 3.36
C ALA A 211 11.03 23.63 2.36
N ARG A 212 11.48 22.37 2.32
CA ARG A 212 12.45 21.89 1.33
C ARG A 212 11.87 21.83 -0.07
N LEU A 213 10.66 21.30 -0.22
CA LEU A 213 9.99 21.19 -1.52
C LEU A 213 9.71 22.56 -2.16
N ARG A 214 9.35 23.57 -1.36
CA ARG A 214 9.15 24.94 -1.87
C ARG A 214 10.39 25.58 -2.50
N LYS A 215 11.58 25.05 -2.25
CA LYS A 215 12.82 25.49 -2.92
C LYS A 215 12.93 24.96 -4.35
N LYS A 216 12.17 23.91 -4.71
CA LYS A 216 12.12 23.38 -6.09
C LYS A 216 11.15 24.23 -6.91
N LYS A 217 11.62 24.80 -8.03
CA LYS A 217 10.83 25.70 -8.90
C LYS A 217 9.47 25.11 -9.30
N ALA A 218 9.44 23.82 -9.64
CA ALA A 218 8.22 23.11 -10.06
C ALA A 218 7.17 22.96 -8.95
N LEU A 219 7.59 22.99 -7.68
CA LEU A 219 6.73 22.73 -6.52
C LEU A 219 6.38 24.00 -5.73
N LYS A 220 6.81 25.17 -6.21
CA LYS A 220 6.67 26.42 -5.45
C LYS A 220 5.21 26.80 -5.18
N ASN A 221 4.33 26.57 -6.16
CA ASN A 221 2.99 27.14 -6.18
C ASN A 221 1.86 26.10 -6.14
N ILE A 222 2.16 24.82 -5.99
CA ILE A 222 1.13 23.76 -5.93
C ILE A 222 0.64 23.55 -4.49
N PRO A 223 -0.60 23.11 -4.25
CA PRO A 223 -0.97 22.50 -2.97
C PRO A 223 -0.14 21.24 -2.70
N ILE A 224 0.33 21.07 -1.46
CA ILE A 224 1.03 19.86 -1.00
C ILE A 224 0.25 19.29 0.19
N THR A 225 -0.36 18.11 0.00
CA THR A 225 -1.05 17.37 1.05
C THR A 225 -0.08 16.39 1.69
N ILE A 226 -0.08 16.29 3.02
CA ILE A 226 0.75 15.32 3.75
C ILE A 226 -0.14 14.54 4.70
N GLY A 227 -0.11 13.21 4.60
CA GLY A 227 -0.73 12.30 5.56
C GLY A 227 0.32 11.69 6.49
N LEU A 228 -0.03 11.55 7.77
CA LEU A 228 0.74 10.82 8.76
C LEU A 228 0.12 9.44 8.96
N PHE A 229 0.90 8.42 8.65
CA PHE A 229 0.54 7.01 8.74
C PHE A 229 1.23 6.39 9.94
N SER A 230 0.50 5.61 10.74
CA SER A 230 1.08 4.86 11.84
C SER A 230 1.42 3.46 11.33
N LYS A 231 2.70 3.19 11.07
CA LYS A 231 3.21 1.87 10.72
C LYS A 231 2.97 0.89 11.88
N THR A 232 2.70 -0.38 11.58
CA THR A 232 2.48 -1.40 12.62
C THR A 232 3.78 -2.06 13.06
N GLU A 233 3.69 -2.90 14.08
CA GLU A 233 4.75 -3.84 14.46
C GLU A 233 5.01 -4.83 13.32
N LYS A 234 6.24 -5.34 13.23
CA LYS A 234 6.67 -6.20 12.10
C LYS A 234 5.92 -7.53 11.99
N ASP A 235 5.33 -7.98 13.08
CA ASP A 235 4.53 -9.21 13.20
C ASP A 235 3.02 -8.95 13.10
N SER A 236 2.61 -7.72 12.82
CA SER A 236 1.20 -7.38 12.69
C SER A 236 0.58 -8.04 11.45
N LEU A 237 -0.59 -8.65 11.66
CA LEU A 237 -1.38 -9.26 10.59
C LEU A 237 -2.20 -8.25 9.77
N VAL A 238 -2.22 -6.99 10.19
CA VAL A 238 -2.90 -5.89 9.47
C VAL A 238 -1.93 -4.75 9.21
N GLY A 239 -2.24 -4.00 8.16
CA GLY A 239 -1.53 -2.76 7.87
C GLY A 239 -1.84 -1.69 8.90
N GLY A 240 -0.95 -0.72 8.96
CA GLY A 240 -1.11 0.54 9.65
C GLY A 240 -2.21 1.39 9.06
N THR A 241 -2.40 2.54 9.68
CA THR A 241 -3.53 3.43 9.37
C THR A 241 -3.11 4.88 9.39
N TYR A 242 -3.76 5.68 8.54
CA TYR A 242 -3.61 7.13 8.63
C TYR A 242 -4.30 7.64 9.89
N PHE A 243 -3.65 8.59 10.57
CA PHE A 243 -4.20 9.19 11.80
C PHE A 243 -4.31 10.70 11.75
N ALA A 244 -3.62 11.35 10.81
CA ALA A 244 -3.76 12.77 10.56
C ALA A 244 -3.38 13.11 9.12
N TYR A 245 -3.93 14.20 8.59
CA TYR A 245 -3.43 14.81 7.37
C TYR A 245 -3.59 16.32 7.39
N GLY A 246 -2.81 17.02 6.59
CA GLY A 246 -2.92 18.45 6.42
C GLY A 246 -2.47 18.86 5.02
N THR A 247 -2.84 20.07 4.60
CA THR A 247 -2.47 20.58 3.28
C THR A 247 -1.82 21.95 3.43
N ALA A 248 -0.60 22.07 2.91
CA ALA A 248 0.03 23.34 2.68
C ALA A 248 -0.56 23.93 1.40
N ALA A 249 -1.34 24.99 1.55
CA ALA A 249 -1.91 25.72 0.42
C ALA A 249 -0.81 26.20 -0.55
N ALA A 250 -1.19 26.49 -1.79
CA ALA A 250 -0.31 27.12 -2.76
C ALA A 250 0.42 28.32 -2.13
N ASN A 251 1.75 28.40 -2.32
CA ASN A 251 2.64 29.43 -1.76
C ASN A 251 2.82 29.40 -0.22
N SER A 252 2.19 28.49 0.52
CA SER A 252 2.47 28.29 1.95
C SER A 252 3.68 27.39 2.15
N SER A 253 4.59 27.77 3.05
CA SER A 253 5.76 26.98 3.44
C SER A 253 5.50 26.00 4.58
N LYS A 254 4.26 25.94 5.11
CA LYS A 254 3.90 25.10 6.24
C LYS A 254 2.43 24.66 6.20
N ILE A 255 2.14 23.58 6.90
CA ILE A 255 0.80 23.09 7.20
C ILE A 255 0.37 23.71 8.54
N THR A 256 -0.71 24.49 8.53
CA THR A 256 -1.22 25.17 9.72
C THR A 256 -2.45 24.49 10.34
N LYS A 257 -3.12 23.63 9.57
CA LYS A 257 -4.34 22.93 9.99
C LYS A 257 -4.18 21.45 9.69
N TRP A 258 -4.28 20.64 10.73
CA TRP A 258 -4.29 19.19 10.65
C TRP A 258 -5.69 18.69 10.96
N LYS A 259 -6.14 17.73 10.15
CA LYS A 259 -7.39 16.99 10.34
C LYS A 259 -7.03 15.60 10.87
N SER A 260 -7.72 15.16 11.91
CA SER A 260 -7.58 13.80 12.41
C SER A 260 -8.24 12.80 11.46
N VAL A 261 -7.65 11.61 11.37
CA VAL A 261 -8.22 10.45 10.69
C VAL A 261 -8.45 9.38 11.76
N SER A 262 -9.65 8.80 11.76
CA SER A 262 -10.02 7.73 12.68
C SER A 262 -10.19 6.44 11.89
N GLU A 263 -9.10 5.93 11.34
CA GLU A 263 -9.04 4.64 10.64
C GLU A 263 -8.48 3.59 11.60
N LYS A 264 -9.08 2.40 11.63
CA LYS A 264 -8.58 1.24 12.38
C LYS A 264 -8.73 -0.02 11.54
N MET A 265 -7.83 -0.97 11.74
CA MET A 265 -7.91 -2.31 11.15
C MET A 265 -7.92 -3.37 12.24
N GLN A 266 -8.60 -4.49 12.00
CA GLN A 266 -8.60 -5.66 12.89
C GLN A 266 -8.75 -6.94 12.09
N VAL A 267 -8.09 -8.02 12.56
CA VAL A 267 -8.34 -9.38 12.08
C VAL A 267 -9.46 -10.03 12.88
N LEU A 268 -10.33 -10.76 12.19
CA LEU A 268 -11.26 -11.72 12.78
C LEU A 268 -10.94 -13.16 12.31
N PRO A 269 -11.17 -14.18 13.15
CA PRO A 269 -11.53 -14.06 14.57
C PRO A 269 -10.39 -13.41 15.36
N THR A 270 -10.70 -12.73 16.46
CA THR A 270 -9.67 -12.14 17.32
C THR A 270 -8.79 -13.23 17.94
N THR A 271 -7.52 -12.94 18.15
CA THR A 271 -6.55 -13.86 18.76
C THR A 271 -6.19 -13.45 20.19
N GLY A 272 -5.90 -14.43 21.04
CA GLY A 272 -5.53 -14.17 22.44
C GLY A 272 -6.66 -13.48 23.22
N ASN A 273 -6.33 -12.41 23.93
CA ASN A 273 -7.28 -11.64 24.75
C ASN A 273 -7.79 -10.35 24.07
N GLU A 274 -7.55 -10.20 22.76
CA GLU A 274 -8.01 -9.02 22.04
C GLU A 274 -9.54 -8.98 21.93
N LYS A 275 -10.09 -7.79 22.19
CA LYS A 275 -11.53 -7.54 22.02
C LYS A 275 -11.81 -7.08 20.60
N ALA A 276 -12.93 -7.54 20.05
CA ALA A 276 -13.43 -7.00 18.80
C ALA A 276 -13.68 -5.49 18.92
N ILE A 277 -13.33 -4.73 17.88
CA ILE A 277 -13.64 -3.30 17.76
C ILE A 277 -15.17 -3.11 17.79
N ASN A 278 -15.90 -4.02 17.13
CA ASN A 278 -17.34 -4.10 17.13
C ASN A 278 -17.77 -5.56 17.38
N SER A 279 -18.61 -5.79 18.40
CA SER A 279 -19.07 -7.13 18.78
C SER A 279 -20.03 -7.75 17.77
N ASP A 280 -20.87 -6.94 17.13
CA ASP A 280 -21.90 -7.40 16.20
C ASP A 280 -21.23 -7.85 14.89
N ASP A 281 -20.30 -7.05 14.38
CA ASP A 281 -19.49 -7.41 13.20
C ASP A 281 -18.71 -8.71 13.45
N ALA A 282 -18.16 -8.90 14.66
CA ALA A 282 -17.50 -10.15 15.03
C ALA A 282 -18.46 -11.33 15.13
N SER A 283 -19.67 -11.13 15.67
CA SER A 283 -20.70 -12.18 15.73
C SER A 283 -21.15 -12.59 14.33
N HIS A 284 -21.44 -11.62 13.47
CA HIS A 284 -21.82 -11.84 12.07
C HIS A 284 -20.76 -12.62 11.30
N PHE A 285 -19.49 -12.27 11.45
CA PHE A 285 -18.39 -13.02 10.85
C PHE A 285 -18.29 -14.45 11.39
N ASN A 286 -18.49 -14.65 12.69
CA ASN A 286 -18.47 -15.98 13.30
C ASN A 286 -19.63 -16.85 12.80
N ASP A 287 -20.83 -16.29 12.63
CA ASP A 287 -21.98 -16.99 12.07
C ASP A 287 -21.76 -17.37 10.60
N PHE A 288 -21.21 -16.44 9.81
CA PHE A 288 -20.78 -16.70 8.43
C PHE A 288 -19.77 -17.85 8.37
N LYS A 289 -18.72 -17.79 9.21
CA LYS A 289 -17.66 -18.79 9.30
C LYS A 289 -18.24 -20.16 9.69
N ALA A 290 -19.10 -20.23 10.70
CA ALA A 290 -19.73 -21.47 11.13
C ALA A 290 -20.60 -22.08 10.02
N ALA A 291 -21.36 -21.25 9.29
CA ALA A 291 -22.21 -21.71 8.19
C ALA A 291 -21.42 -22.37 7.05
N ILE A 292 -20.24 -21.84 6.69
CA ILE A 292 -19.41 -22.44 5.63
C ILE A 292 -18.62 -23.66 6.12
N GLN A 293 -18.16 -23.67 7.37
CA GLN A 293 -17.41 -24.79 7.97
C GLN A 293 -18.26 -26.04 8.17
N ASN A 294 -19.54 -25.89 8.47
CA ASN A 294 -20.46 -27.03 8.63
C ASN A 294 -20.74 -27.78 7.32
N TYR A 295 -20.52 -27.15 6.17
CA TYR A 295 -20.83 -27.74 4.86
C TYR A 295 -19.63 -28.44 4.22
N PHE A 296 -18.39 -27.95 4.44
CA PHE A 296 -17.17 -28.59 3.93
C PHE A 296 -16.25 -29.01 5.09
N PRO A 297 -15.97 -30.32 5.24
CA PRO A 297 -15.14 -30.83 6.35
C PRO A 297 -13.67 -30.39 6.27
N ASN A 298 -13.19 -29.95 5.10
CA ASN A 298 -11.76 -29.68 4.84
C ASN A 298 -11.45 -28.19 4.62
N ILE A 299 -12.03 -27.30 5.44
CA ILE A 299 -11.66 -25.88 5.45
C ILE A 299 -10.48 -25.68 6.41
N SER A 300 -9.34 -25.25 5.87
CA SER A 300 -8.10 -25.04 6.62
C SER A 300 -8.12 -23.74 7.43
N GLY A 301 -8.83 -22.71 6.96
CA GLY A 301 -8.90 -21.43 7.66
C GLY A 301 -9.93 -20.48 7.08
N VAL A 302 -10.52 -19.66 7.94
CA VAL A 302 -11.41 -18.55 7.57
C VAL A 302 -11.02 -17.36 8.44
N THR A 303 -10.49 -16.32 7.81
CA THR A 303 -10.08 -15.08 8.48
C THR A 303 -10.65 -13.89 7.73
N ALA A 304 -10.80 -12.76 8.42
CA ALA A 304 -11.19 -11.50 7.82
C ALA A 304 -10.30 -10.37 8.31
N THR A 305 -10.02 -9.40 7.45
CA THR A 305 -9.48 -8.09 7.81
C THR A 305 -10.57 -7.06 7.63
N LEU A 306 -10.95 -6.41 8.73
CA LEU A 306 -11.99 -5.39 8.76
C LEU A 306 -11.33 -4.01 8.89
N ARG A 307 -11.77 -3.06 8.05
CA ARG A 307 -11.43 -1.64 8.20
C ARG A 307 -12.60 -0.89 8.80
N TYR A 308 -12.32 -0.07 9.79
CA TYR A 308 -13.27 0.83 10.44
C TYR A 308 -12.88 2.28 10.22
N ASP A 309 -13.81 3.07 9.71
CA ASP A 309 -13.67 4.51 9.54
C ASP A 309 -14.62 5.21 10.52
N ASN A 310 -14.07 6.05 11.38
CA ASN A 310 -14.81 6.73 12.45
C ASN A 310 -15.63 5.77 13.33
N GLY A 311 -15.08 4.58 13.60
CA GLY A 311 -15.72 3.55 14.43
C GLY A 311 -16.83 2.77 13.73
N LYS A 312 -17.08 2.98 12.44
CA LYS A 312 -18.05 2.23 11.64
C LYS A 312 -17.33 1.31 10.67
N LEU A 313 -17.86 0.10 10.46
CA LEU A 313 -17.34 -0.81 9.45
C LEU A 313 -17.36 -0.12 8.08
N ALA A 314 -16.21 -0.14 7.41
CA ALA A 314 -16.00 0.52 6.13
C ALA A 314 -15.62 -0.46 5.01
N GLN A 315 -15.05 -1.62 5.35
CA GLN A 315 -14.75 -2.70 4.41
C GLN A 315 -14.46 -4.00 5.16
N GLU A 316 -14.83 -5.12 4.56
CA GLU A 316 -14.52 -6.47 5.04
C GLU A 316 -13.82 -7.29 3.94
N ASN A 317 -12.61 -7.76 4.21
CA ASN A 317 -11.86 -8.62 3.30
C ASN A 317 -11.65 -9.99 3.93
N ILE A 318 -12.27 -11.02 3.37
CA ILE A 318 -12.29 -12.38 3.90
C ILE A 318 -11.38 -13.29 3.06
N SER A 319 -10.58 -14.11 3.73
CA SER A 319 -9.80 -15.18 3.13
C SER A 319 -10.29 -16.53 3.63
N ILE A 320 -10.66 -17.41 2.70
CA ILE A 320 -11.03 -18.80 2.97
C ILE A 320 -9.98 -19.71 2.34
N THR A 321 -9.21 -20.38 3.20
CA THR A 321 -8.18 -21.34 2.79
C THR A 321 -8.74 -22.76 2.87
N THR A 322 -8.66 -23.50 1.77
CA THR A 322 -9.15 -24.87 1.66
C THR A 322 -8.44 -25.63 0.53
N GLN A 323 -8.59 -26.95 0.52
CA GLN A 323 -8.06 -27.84 -0.52
C GLN A 323 -9.22 -28.45 -1.31
N PHE A 324 -9.49 -27.91 -2.50
CA PHE A 324 -10.42 -28.52 -3.45
C PHE A 324 -9.71 -29.46 -4.41
N TYR A 325 -10.37 -30.57 -4.74
CA TYR A 325 -9.86 -31.60 -5.64
C TYR A 325 -10.52 -31.55 -7.03
N GLY A 326 -11.53 -30.69 -7.24
CA GLY A 326 -12.20 -30.57 -8.54
C GLY A 326 -13.04 -29.31 -8.70
N TYR A 327 -13.23 -28.90 -9.96
CA TYR A 327 -13.90 -27.65 -10.34
C TYR A 327 -15.35 -27.53 -9.82
N GLU A 328 -16.15 -28.59 -9.89
CA GLU A 328 -17.53 -28.57 -9.39
C GLU A 328 -17.60 -28.40 -7.86
N GLN A 329 -16.59 -28.84 -7.12
CA GLN A 329 -16.50 -28.58 -5.68
C GLN A 329 -16.30 -27.08 -5.42
N ILE A 330 -15.42 -26.42 -6.20
CA ILE A 330 -15.18 -24.97 -6.11
C ILE A 330 -16.46 -24.21 -6.45
N GLN A 331 -17.16 -24.58 -7.52
CA GLN A 331 -18.43 -23.97 -7.93
C GLN A 331 -19.50 -24.07 -6.83
N SER A 332 -19.71 -25.28 -6.32
CA SER A 332 -20.70 -25.54 -5.26
C SER A 332 -20.37 -24.74 -3.98
N PHE A 333 -19.10 -24.77 -3.57
CA PHE A 333 -18.66 -24.04 -2.39
C PHE A 333 -18.79 -22.52 -2.55
N THR A 334 -18.41 -21.98 -3.71
CA THR A 334 -18.53 -20.55 -4.00
C THR A 334 -19.99 -20.08 -3.90
N ARG A 335 -20.95 -20.88 -4.37
CA ARG A 335 -22.39 -20.58 -4.23
C ARG A 335 -22.85 -20.57 -2.77
N LEU A 336 -22.37 -21.53 -1.97
CA LEU A 336 -22.63 -21.55 -0.53
C LEU A 336 -22.06 -20.29 0.13
N VAL A 337 -20.79 -19.97 -0.12
CA VAL A 337 -20.11 -18.80 0.45
C VAL A 337 -20.88 -17.52 0.10
N LEU A 338 -21.31 -17.36 -1.16
CA LEU A 338 -22.14 -16.24 -1.57
C LEU A 338 -23.46 -16.18 -0.79
N SER A 339 -24.15 -17.31 -0.64
CA SER A 339 -25.41 -17.39 0.11
C SER A 339 -25.22 -17.03 1.58
N SER A 340 -24.14 -17.52 2.20
CA SER A 340 -23.79 -17.22 3.59
C SER A 340 -23.41 -15.75 3.76
N ALA A 341 -22.63 -15.19 2.82
CA ALA A 341 -22.24 -13.79 2.85
C ALA A 341 -23.47 -12.87 2.84
N LYS A 342 -24.43 -13.12 1.93
CA LYS A 342 -25.69 -12.35 1.85
C LYS A 342 -26.54 -12.44 3.12
N LYS A 343 -26.46 -13.55 3.85
CA LYS A 343 -27.27 -13.82 5.03
C LYS A 343 -26.68 -13.19 6.29
N TYR A 344 -25.36 -13.28 6.46
CA TYR A 344 -24.71 -12.98 7.73
C TYR A 344 -23.87 -11.70 7.70
N LEU A 345 -23.24 -11.36 6.58
CA LEU A 345 -22.33 -10.21 6.51
C LEU A 345 -23.07 -8.90 6.25
N SER A 346 -22.40 -7.78 6.52
CA SER A 346 -22.97 -6.44 6.34
C SER A 346 -23.28 -6.16 4.87
N ASN A 347 -24.52 -5.75 4.60
CA ASN A 347 -24.94 -5.40 3.24
C ASN A 347 -24.59 -3.95 2.86
N ASN A 348 -24.03 -3.14 3.75
CA ASN A 348 -23.86 -1.69 3.51
C ASN A 348 -22.40 -1.28 3.26
N VAL A 349 -21.49 -2.25 3.10
CA VAL A 349 -20.06 -2.01 2.91
C VAL A 349 -19.53 -2.81 1.71
N PRO A 350 -18.40 -2.39 1.13
CA PRO A 350 -17.63 -3.25 0.23
C PRO A 350 -17.18 -4.53 0.93
N ILE A 351 -17.29 -5.66 0.23
CA ILE A 351 -16.86 -6.98 0.70
C ILE A 351 -16.05 -7.67 -0.37
N GLU A 352 -14.87 -8.18 -0.03
CA GLU A 352 -14.09 -9.07 -0.88
C GLU A 352 -13.90 -10.41 -0.18
N ILE A 353 -14.24 -11.52 -0.83
CA ILE A 353 -14.03 -12.88 -0.31
C ILE A 353 -13.17 -13.64 -1.32
N LYS A 354 -11.97 -14.00 -0.90
CA LYS A 354 -11.06 -14.86 -1.65
C LYS A 354 -11.16 -16.29 -1.16
N ILE A 355 -11.34 -17.21 -2.09
CA ILE A 355 -11.41 -18.65 -1.82
C ILE A 355 -10.23 -19.29 -2.56
N GLY A 356 -9.40 -20.05 -1.87
CA GLY A 356 -8.25 -20.69 -2.50
C GLY A 356 -7.40 -21.53 -1.56
N SER A 357 -6.26 -21.98 -2.06
CA SER A 357 -5.19 -22.57 -1.25
C SER A 357 -4.26 -21.45 -0.73
N VAL A 358 -3.10 -21.82 -0.16
CA VAL A 358 -2.07 -20.84 0.19
C VAL A 358 -1.46 -20.22 -1.08
N ASP A 359 -1.40 -20.98 -2.16
CA ASP A 359 -0.67 -20.61 -3.37
C ASP A 359 -1.59 -20.15 -4.50
N ASP A 360 -2.84 -20.63 -4.55
CA ASP A 360 -3.74 -20.43 -5.69
C ASP A 360 -5.12 -19.88 -5.30
N VAL A 361 -5.54 -18.79 -5.95
CA VAL A 361 -6.91 -18.28 -5.86
C VAL A 361 -7.81 -19.10 -6.78
N GLN A 362 -8.86 -19.68 -6.20
CA GLN A 362 -9.79 -20.57 -6.90
C GLN A 362 -11.13 -19.92 -7.18
N ALA A 363 -11.55 -18.97 -6.34
CA ALA A 363 -12.70 -18.12 -6.61
C ALA A 363 -12.61 -16.76 -5.91
N LEU A 364 -13.33 -15.80 -6.45
CA LEU A 364 -13.52 -14.46 -5.93
C LEU A 364 -15.02 -14.17 -5.85
N ILE A 365 -15.47 -13.71 -4.69
CA ILE A 365 -16.78 -13.09 -4.52
C ILE A 365 -16.54 -11.66 -4.06
N ALA A 366 -17.02 -10.67 -4.81
CA ALA A 366 -16.72 -9.27 -4.55
C ALA A 366 -17.97 -8.41 -4.63
N LYS A 367 -18.03 -7.40 -3.77
CA LYS A 367 -19.02 -6.34 -3.73
C LYS A 367 -18.26 -5.03 -3.60
N GLU A 368 -18.24 -4.25 -4.67
CA GLU A 368 -17.39 -3.05 -4.79
C GLU A 368 -17.84 -1.89 -3.87
N THR A 369 -19.15 -1.76 -3.65
CA THR A 369 -19.75 -0.74 -2.78
C THR A 369 -20.95 -1.32 -2.03
N GLY A 370 -21.39 -0.66 -0.95
CA GLY A 370 -22.56 -1.07 -0.17
C GLY A 370 -23.84 -1.26 -1.01
N ASP A 371 -24.01 -0.51 -2.10
CA ASP A 371 -25.20 -0.60 -2.95
C ASP A 371 -25.02 -1.48 -4.20
N SER A 372 -23.83 -2.08 -4.38
CA SER A 372 -23.55 -2.96 -5.52
C SER A 372 -24.03 -4.39 -5.28
N ASP A 373 -24.40 -5.05 -6.38
CA ASP A 373 -24.60 -6.50 -6.40
C ASP A 373 -23.26 -7.23 -6.21
N TYR A 374 -23.34 -8.44 -5.65
CA TYR A 374 -22.19 -9.34 -5.60
C TYR A 374 -21.83 -9.83 -7.01
N GLN A 375 -20.55 -9.71 -7.33
CA GLN A 375 -19.91 -10.33 -8.48
C GLN A 375 -19.22 -11.61 -8.02
N VAL A 376 -19.28 -12.65 -8.87
CA VAL A 376 -18.66 -13.94 -8.58
C VAL A 376 -17.83 -14.38 -9.77
N HIS A 377 -16.61 -14.80 -9.49
CA HIS A 377 -15.73 -15.43 -10.46
C HIS A 377 -15.15 -16.71 -9.88
N VAL A 378 -15.19 -17.79 -10.65
CA VAL A 378 -14.53 -19.05 -10.32
C VAL A 378 -13.47 -19.29 -11.37
N TYR A 379 -12.23 -19.47 -10.91
CA TYR A 379 -11.11 -19.74 -11.79
C TYR A 379 -11.19 -21.19 -12.27
N GLY A 380 -11.09 -21.39 -13.58
CA GLY A 380 -11.18 -22.71 -14.22
C GLY A 380 -9.96 -23.62 -14.02
N GLY A 381 -8.92 -23.12 -13.37
CA GLY A 381 -7.57 -23.69 -13.40
C GLY A 381 -6.72 -23.10 -14.54
N GLU A 382 -5.40 -23.09 -14.36
CA GLU A 382 -4.40 -22.94 -15.44
C GLU A 382 -4.08 -24.30 -16.07
#